data_AF-A0A3B1EJH5-F1
#
_entry.id   AF-A0A3B1EJH5-F1
#
_cell.length_a   1.000
_cell.length_b   1.000
_cell.length_c   1.000
_cell.angle_alpha   90.00
_cell.angle_beta   90.00
_cell.angle_gamma   90.00
#
_symmetry.space_group_name_H-M   'P 1'
#
loop_
_entity.id
_entity.type
_entity.pdbx_description
1 polymer ?
#
loop_
_entity_poly.entity_id
_entity_poly.type
_entity_poly.pdbx_seq_one_letter_code
_entity_poly.pdbx_strand_id
1 'polypeptide(L)' 'MKTILLFKEIYLEAFKQLENFFVRRFFKGFAWFSLIMFLVVVYAFVYRLLTGFAFD' A
#
# COMPACT_ATOMS: atom_id res chain seq x y z
N MET A 1 4.27 9.88 -18.97
CA MET A 1 3.03 9.12 -19.32
C MET A 1 3.21 7.60 -19.35
N LYS A 2 4.44 7.05 -19.48
CA LYS A 2 4.65 5.59 -19.49
C LYS A 2 4.70 4.96 -18.09
N THR A 3 5.12 5.71 -17.07
CA THR A 3 5.37 5.19 -15.72
C THR A 3 4.10 4.69 -15.02
N ILE A 4 2.98 5.41 -15.17
CA ILE A 4 1.69 5.03 -14.56
C ILE A 4 1.15 3.73 -15.19
N LEU A 5 1.32 3.57 -16.51
CA LEU A 5 1.00 2.33 -17.22
C LEU A 5 1.83 1.15 -16.70
N LEU A 6 3.13 1.38 -16.50
CA LEU A 6 4.08 0.38 -16.00
C LEU A 6 3.72 -0.11 -14.59
N PHE A 7 3.37 0.79 -13.68
CA PHE A 7 2.90 0.41 -12.34
C PHE A 7 1.62 -0.43 -12.38
N LYS A 8 0.68 -0.07 -13.26
CA LYS A 8 -0.56 -0.82 -13.43
C LYS A 8 -0.30 -2.22 -14.00
N GLU A 9 0.60 -2.34 -14.96
CA GLU A 9 1.01 -3.63 -15.53
C GLU A 9 1.67 -4.53 -14.49
N ILE A 10 2.65 -4.03 -13.73
CA ILE A 10 3.31 -4.80 -12.66
C ILE A 10 2.29 -5.31 -11.64
N TYR A 11 1.35 -4.46 -11.23
CA TYR A 11 0.28 -4.87 -10.31
C TYR A 11 -0.60 -5.96 -10.93
N LEU A 12 -1.09 -5.77 -12.16
CA LEU A 12 -1.94 -6.76 -12.83
C LEU A 12 -1.21 -8.09 -13.05
N GLU A 13 0.06 -8.05 -13.40
CA GLU A 13 0.90 -9.21 -13.68
C GLU A 13 1.23 -10.00 -12.40
N ALA A 14 1.54 -9.31 -11.30
CA ALA A 14 1.73 -9.92 -9.98
C ALA A 14 0.49 -10.72 -9.51
N PHE A 15 -0.71 -10.26 -9.84
CA PHE A 15 -1.96 -10.96 -9.51
C PHE A 15 -2.47 -11.89 -10.61
N LYS A 16 -1.78 -12.00 -11.76
CA LYS A 16 -2.21 -12.82 -12.91
C LYS A 16 -1.78 -14.28 -12.77
N GLN A 17 -0.63 -14.53 -12.14
CA GLN A 17 -0.15 -15.89 -11.86
C GLN A 17 -0.86 -16.57 -10.68
N LEU A 18 -1.69 -15.82 -9.93
CA LEU A 18 -2.52 -16.37 -8.86
C LEU A 18 -3.76 -17.03 -9.47
N GLU A 19 -3.66 -18.34 -9.72
CA GLU A 19 -4.69 -19.19 -10.33
C GLU A 19 -5.98 -19.23 -9.51
N ASN A 20 -5.88 -19.12 -8.18
CA ASN A 20 -7.03 -19.27 -7.29
C ASN A 20 -7.78 -17.94 -7.07
N PHE A 21 -9.03 -17.85 -7.54
CA PHE A 21 -9.83 -16.62 -7.56
C PHE A 21 -10.03 -16.00 -6.17
N PHE A 22 -10.23 -16.84 -5.14
CA PHE A 22 -10.46 -16.40 -3.76
C PHE A 22 -9.21 -15.76 -3.16
N VAL A 23 -8.06 -16.41 -3.36
CA VAL A 23 -6.74 -15.95 -2.89
C VAL A 23 -6.36 -14.64 -3.57
N ARG A 24 -6.60 -14.53 -4.89
CA ARG A 24 -6.38 -13.31 -5.65
C ARG A 24 -7.19 -12.13 -5.10
N ARG A 25 -8.47 -12.32 -4.77
CA ARG A 25 -9.33 -11.26 -4.21
C ARG A 25 -8.86 -10.83 -2.83
N PHE A 26 -8.50 -11.80 -1.97
CA PHE A 26 -8.02 -11.54 -0.62
C PHE A 26 -6.71 -10.75 -0.63
N PHE A 27 -5.69 -11.21 -1.35
CA PHE A 27 -4.41 -10.50 -1.43
C PHE A 27 -4.54 -9.13 -2.07
N LYS A 28 -5.47 -8.94 -3.02
CA LYS A 28 -5.75 -7.63 -3.59
C LYS A 28 -6.26 -6.66 -2.52
N GLY A 29 -7.22 -7.08 -1.70
CA GLY A 29 -7.72 -6.29 -0.57
C GLY A 29 -6.65 -6.05 0.48
N PHE A 30 -5.86 -7.07 0.81
CA PHE A 30 -4.76 -6.99 1.77
C PHE A 30 -3.66 -6.01 1.33
N ALA A 31 -3.31 -5.98 0.05
CA ALA A 31 -2.33 -5.03 -0.47
C ALA A 31 -2.79 -3.57 -0.29
N TRP A 32 -4.06 -3.29 -0.57
CA TRP A 32 -4.65 -1.97 -0.32
C TRP A 32 -4.72 -1.64 1.17
N PHE A 33 -5.10 -2.61 2.00
CA PHE A 33 -5.11 -2.46 3.45
C PHE A 33 -3.72 -2.13 4.00
N SER A 34 -2.68 -2.85 3.57
CA SER A 34 -1.29 -2.59 3.97
C SER A 34 -0.84 -1.19 3.56
N LEU A 35 -1.24 -0.71 2.38
CA LEU A 35 -0.91 0.63 1.91
C LEU A 35 -1.58 1.70 2.78
N ILE A 36 -2.87 1.51 3.10
CA ILE A 36 -3.61 2.40 4.01
C ILE A 36 -2.97 2.43 5.40
N MET A 37 -2.66 1.26 5.98
CA MET A 37 -2.01 1.17 7.29
C MET A 37 -0.65 1.87 7.29
N PHE A 38 0.13 1.73 6.20
CA PHE A 38 1.38 2.46 6.04
C PHE A 38 1.16 3.98 6.03
N LEU A 39 0.15 4.48 5.32
CA LEU A 39 -0.19 5.91 5.32
C LEU A 39 -0.58 6.42 6.70
N VAL A 40 -1.27 5.62 7.52
CA VAL A 40 -1.59 5.98 8.91
C VAL A 40 -0.32 6.16 9.74
N VAL A 41 0.67 5.26 9.58
CA VAL A 41 1.97 5.39 10.26
C VAL A 41 2.70 6.65 9.81
N VAL A 42 2.75 6.91 8.50
CA VAL A 42 3.36 8.13 7.96
C VAL A 42 2.66 9.37 8.50
N TYR A 43 1.33 9.38 8.54
CA TYR A 43 0.56 10.48 9.10
C TYR A 43 0.89 10.70 10.58
N ALA A 44 0.87 9.64 11.40
CA ALA A 44 1.19 9.74 12.82
C ALA A 44 2.63 10.23 13.04
N PHE A 45 3.57 9.77 12.21
CA PHE A 45 4.96 10.21 12.24
C PHE A 45 5.11 11.69 11.88
N VAL A 46 4.46 12.14 10.80
CA VAL A 46 4.48 13.56 10.38
C VAL A 46 3.81 14.44 11.42
N TYR A 47 2.66 14.02 11.96
CA TYR A 47 1.99 14.72 13.05
C TYR A 47 2.95 14.93 14.22
N ARG A 48 3.67 13.87 14.63
CA ARG A 48 4.65 13.93 15.71
C ARG A 48 5.84 14.83 15.38
N LEU A 49 6.32 14.82 14.15
CA LEU A 49 7.37 15.75 13.70
C LEU A 49 6.93 17.21 13.82
N LEU A 50 5.68 17.52 13.44
CA LEU A 50 5.16 18.89 13.43
C LEU A 50 4.79 19.40 14.83
N THR A 51 4.20 18.56 15.68
CA THR A 51 3.83 18.94 17.07
C THR A 51 5.01 18.88 18.04
N GLY A 52 6.17 18.44 17.57
CA GLY A 52 7.33 18.15 18.42
C GLY A 52 7.20 16.82 19.17
N PHE A 53 8.35 16.25 19.48
CA PHE A 53 8.44 15.12 20.37
C PHE A 53 8.48 15.63 21.82
N ALA A 54 7.52 15.21 22.64
CA ALA A 54 7.67 15.23 24.09
C ALA A 54 8.73 14.19 24.45
N PHE A 55 9.99 14.57 24.32
CA PHE A 55 11.13 13.91 24.94
C PHE A 55 11.28 14.57 26.33
N ASP A 56 10.39 14.22 27.25
CA ASP A 56 10.71 14.31 28.69
C ASP A 56 11.42 13.02 29.11
#